data_AF-A0A0K8VW15-F1
#
_entry.id   AF-A0A0K8VW15-F1
#
_cell.length_a   1.000
_cell.length_b   1.000
_cell.length_c   1.000
_cell.angle_alpha   90.00
_cell.angle_beta   90.00
_cell.angle_gamma   90.00
#
_symmetry.space_group_name_H-M   'P 1'
#
loop_
_entity.id
_entity.type
_entity.pdbx_description
1 polymer ?
#
loop_
_entity_poly.entity_id
_entity_poly.type
_entity_poly.pdbx_seq_one_letter_code
_entity_poly.pdbx_strand_id
1 'polypeptide(L)'
;TPRLKDGIKELNIPPMDPFIIERNNIEVRSGFATGRVQVRNVRIFGISDSVVQSVDHRMDGDKVSMGLVTQVPRLYLEGNYKADMMINEVKMTPKGYFNVTMTDLVLSSQSEGELYERDGHTYLRLTKFNFEPEIGDMHIYASNLVPDPALNAVILDFVNQYWRQVYKIMLPQTRSTWEPMFLKVMNSFFAAIPFDLFIKKN
;
A
#
# COMPACT_ATOMS: atom_id res chain seq x y z
N THR A 1 1.09 -15.70 3.17
CA THR A 1 -0.30 -15.80 2.67
C THR A 1 -0.34 -16.35 1.24
N PRO A 2 -0.11 -17.65 1.01
CA PRO A 2 0.14 -18.18 -0.35
C PRO A 2 -1.08 -18.21 -1.27
N ARG A 3 -2.29 -18.38 -0.72
CA ARG A 3 -3.51 -18.62 -1.49
C ARG A 3 -4.04 -17.41 -2.26
N LEU A 4 -3.62 -16.19 -1.92
CA LEU A 4 -4.03 -14.96 -2.60
C LEU A 4 -3.02 -14.50 -3.65
N LYS A 5 -1.89 -15.20 -3.79
CA LYS A 5 -0.81 -14.84 -4.72
C LYS A 5 -1.34 -14.61 -6.14
N ASP A 6 -2.03 -15.61 -6.67
CA ASP A 6 -2.55 -15.61 -8.04
C ASP A 6 -3.97 -15.01 -8.14
N GLY A 7 -4.51 -14.54 -7.01
CA GLY A 7 -5.90 -14.08 -6.91
C GLY A 7 -6.90 -15.23 -6.84
N ILE A 8 -8.19 -14.89 -6.79
CA ILE A 8 -9.30 -15.85 -6.82
C ILE A 8 -10.36 -15.27 -7.76
N LYS A 9 -10.38 -15.75 -9.01
CA LYS A 9 -11.19 -15.19 -10.09
C LYS A 9 -12.68 -15.28 -9.80
N GLU A 10 -13.11 -16.38 -9.21
CA GLU A 10 -14.50 -16.66 -8.82
C GLU A 10 -15.02 -15.64 -7.80
N LEU A 11 -14.11 -15.05 -7.02
CA LEU A 11 -14.43 -14.06 -5.99
C LEU A 11 -14.08 -12.62 -6.41
N ASN A 12 -13.71 -12.43 -7.69
CA ASN A 12 -13.24 -11.15 -8.23
C ASN A 12 -12.06 -10.56 -7.44
N ILE A 13 -11.21 -11.43 -6.87
CA ILE A 13 -9.99 -11.04 -6.16
C ILE A 13 -8.84 -11.05 -7.18
N PRO A 14 -8.19 -9.91 -7.46
CA PRO A 14 -7.07 -9.85 -8.39
C PRO A 14 -5.84 -10.58 -7.82
N PRO A 15 -4.85 -10.90 -8.68
CA PRO A 15 -3.53 -11.31 -8.21
C PRO A 15 -2.96 -10.30 -7.23
N MET A 16 -2.42 -10.81 -6.12
CA MET A 16 -1.77 -9.99 -5.09
C MET A 16 -0.24 -9.97 -5.24
N ASP A 17 0.33 -10.81 -6.11
CA ASP A 17 1.77 -10.87 -6.33
C ASP A 17 2.13 -11.23 -7.80
N PRO A 18 2.38 -10.24 -8.67
CA PRO A 18 2.36 -8.81 -8.37
C PRO A 18 0.93 -8.28 -8.22
N PHE A 19 0.73 -7.40 -7.25
CA PHE A 19 -0.42 -6.51 -7.22
C PHE A 19 -0.19 -5.32 -8.16
N ILE A 20 -1.19 -4.98 -8.97
CA ILE A 20 -1.06 -3.99 -10.06
C ILE A 20 -1.86 -2.72 -9.76
N ILE A 21 -1.19 -1.56 -9.88
CA ILE A 21 -1.82 -0.24 -9.90
C ILE A 21 -1.61 0.36 -11.29
N GLU A 22 -2.68 0.37 -12.08
CA GLU A 22 -2.67 0.88 -13.46
C GLU A 22 -2.25 2.34 -13.53
N ARG A 23 -2.84 3.17 -12.68
CA ARG A 23 -2.55 4.60 -12.60
C ARG A 23 -2.95 5.15 -11.26
N ASN A 24 -2.11 6.05 -10.74
CA ASN A 24 -2.44 6.85 -9.57
C ASN A 24 -1.84 8.26 -9.68
N ASN A 25 -2.48 9.24 -9.04
CA ASN A 25 -1.94 10.59 -8.92
C ASN A 25 -1.74 10.90 -7.43
N ILE A 26 -0.52 11.28 -7.09
CA ILE A 26 -0.10 11.63 -5.74
C ILE A 26 0.11 13.15 -5.74
N GLU A 27 -0.59 13.86 -4.88
CA GLU A 27 -0.27 15.26 -4.61
C GLU A 27 0.88 15.31 -3.61
N VAL A 28 1.85 16.18 -3.83
CA VAL A 28 2.96 16.38 -2.89
C VAL A 28 2.84 17.79 -2.34
N ARG A 29 2.82 17.90 -1.01
CA ARG A 29 2.82 19.17 -0.29
C ARG A 29 3.76 19.05 0.91
N SER A 30 4.88 19.78 0.86
CA SER A 30 5.83 19.94 1.95
C SER A 30 6.27 21.41 2.02
N GLY A 31 7.06 21.77 3.04
CA GLY A 31 7.56 23.14 3.20
C GLY A 31 8.48 23.63 2.06
N PHE A 32 9.07 22.71 1.29
CA PHE A 32 10.03 23.04 0.22
C PHE A 32 9.64 22.46 -1.14
N ALA A 33 8.58 21.64 -1.22
CA ALA A 33 8.17 21.02 -2.46
C ALA A 33 6.64 20.96 -2.57
N THR A 34 6.12 21.34 -3.73
CA THR A 34 4.71 21.16 -4.08
C THR A 34 4.58 20.61 -5.49
N GLY A 35 3.52 19.85 -5.76
CA GLY A 35 3.29 19.35 -7.10
C GLY A 35 2.44 18.10 -7.17
N ARG A 36 2.54 17.42 -8.31
CA ARG A 36 1.83 16.18 -8.58
C ARG A 36 2.75 15.15 -9.21
N VAL A 37 2.72 13.94 -8.68
CA VAL A 37 3.39 12.78 -9.25
C VAL A 37 2.33 11.83 -9.78
N GLN A 38 2.40 11.51 -11.07
CA GLN A 38 1.61 10.44 -11.66
C GLN A 38 2.45 9.19 -11.76
N VAL A 39 1.94 8.08 -11.26
CA VAL A 39 2.52 6.75 -11.45
C VAL A 39 1.63 5.90 -12.34
N ARG A 40 2.23 5.00 -13.12
CA ARG A 40 1.52 4.07 -14.00
C ARG A 40 2.20 2.70 -14.03
N ASN A 41 1.38 1.67 -14.25
CA ASN A 41 1.80 0.28 -14.35
C ASN A 41 2.68 -0.12 -13.16
N VAL A 42 2.27 0.28 -11.95
CA VAL A 42 3.02 -0.05 -10.75
C VAL A 42 2.75 -1.52 -10.45
N ARG A 43 3.81 -2.32 -10.32
CA ARG A 43 3.77 -3.71 -9.91
C ARG A 43 4.37 -3.81 -8.53
N ILE A 44 3.68 -4.47 -7.61
CA ILE A 44 4.08 -4.64 -6.21
C ILE A 44 4.22 -6.14 -5.93
N PHE A 45 5.40 -6.57 -5.55
CA PHE A 45 5.78 -7.96 -5.32
C PHE A 45 6.13 -8.21 -3.85
N GLY A 46 5.93 -9.44 -3.39
CA GLY A 46 6.26 -9.89 -2.03
C GLY A 46 5.11 -9.80 -1.03
N ILE A 47 3.92 -9.36 -1.46
CA ILE A 47 2.72 -9.36 -0.59
C ILE A 47 2.37 -10.79 -0.15
N SER A 48 2.57 -11.78 -1.02
CA SER A 48 2.24 -13.18 -0.72
C SER A 48 3.15 -13.81 0.34
N ASP A 49 4.34 -13.25 0.56
CA ASP A 49 5.32 -13.66 1.58
C ASP A 49 5.01 -13.11 2.98
N SER A 50 3.93 -12.34 3.10
CA SER A 50 3.46 -11.82 4.39
C SER A 50 3.11 -12.92 5.39
N VAL A 51 3.48 -12.68 6.65
CA VAL A 51 3.17 -13.52 7.81
C VAL A 51 2.43 -12.68 8.85
N VAL A 52 1.19 -13.08 9.16
CA VAL A 52 0.40 -12.46 10.23
C VAL A 52 0.97 -12.90 11.57
N GLN A 53 1.38 -11.93 12.39
CA GLN A 53 1.99 -12.15 13.70
C GLN A 53 0.93 -12.15 14.81
N SER A 54 -0.03 -11.22 14.74
CA SER A 54 -1.15 -11.15 15.67
C SER A 54 -2.41 -10.66 14.99
N VAL A 55 -3.53 -11.13 15.52
CA VAL A 55 -4.88 -10.67 15.16
C VAL A 55 -5.63 -10.44 16.46
N ASP A 56 -6.20 -9.26 16.61
CA ASP A 56 -7.18 -8.96 17.63
C ASP A 56 -8.46 -8.46 16.98
N HIS A 57 -9.58 -8.71 17.64
CA HIS A 57 -10.87 -8.19 17.18
C HIS A 57 -11.77 -7.89 18.38
N ARG A 58 -12.68 -6.95 18.19
CA ARG A 58 -13.73 -6.60 19.13
C ARG A 58 -15.04 -6.47 18.38
N MET A 59 -16.11 -6.98 19.00
CA MET A 59 -17.47 -6.86 18.50
C MET A 59 -18.32 -6.05 19.49
N ASP A 60 -19.14 -5.16 18.97
CA ASP A 60 -20.14 -4.39 19.71
C ASP A 60 -21.45 -4.38 18.90
N GLY A 61 -22.32 -5.35 19.19
CA GLY A 61 -23.44 -5.70 18.31
C GLY A 61 -22.93 -6.07 16.92
N ASP A 62 -23.46 -5.38 15.90
CA ASP A 62 -23.06 -5.57 14.50
C ASP A 62 -21.75 -4.85 14.14
N LYS A 63 -21.17 -4.04 15.02
CA LYS A 63 -19.90 -3.36 14.72
C LYS A 63 -18.71 -4.25 15.02
N VAL A 64 -17.76 -4.27 14.10
CA VAL A 64 -16.52 -5.04 14.21
C VAL A 64 -15.32 -4.10 14.11
N SER A 65 -14.37 -4.26 15.03
CA SER A 65 -13.04 -3.65 14.94
C SER A 65 -12.00 -4.75 14.91
N MET A 66 -10.99 -4.65 14.06
CA MET A 66 -9.90 -5.63 13.98
C MET A 66 -8.54 -4.93 13.93
N GLY A 67 -7.59 -5.46 14.69
CA GLY A 67 -6.18 -5.11 14.66
C GLY A 67 -5.36 -6.28 14.09
N LEU A 68 -4.45 -5.99 13.16
CA LEU A 68 -3.53 -6.97 12.62
C LEU A 68 -2.10 -6.43 12.64
N VAL A 69 -1.15 -7.24 13.12
CA VAL A 69 0.29 -7.02 12.92
C VAL A 69 0.77 -8.04 11.91
N THR A 70 1.32 -7.56 10.79
CA THR A 70 1.81 -8.40 9.69
C THR A 70 3.27 -8.09 9.41
N GLN A 71 4.11 -9.13 9.38
CA GLN A 71 5.49 -9.01 8.94
C GLN A 71 5.57 -9.28 7.44
N VAL A 72 6.31 -8.43 6.71
CA VAL A 72 6.61 -8.64 5.28
C VAL A 72 8.13 -8.62 5.13
N PRO A 73 8.78 -9.75 4.81
CA PRO A 73 10.24 -9.82 4.73
C PRO A 73 10.83 -8.85 3.69
N ARG A 74 10.19 -8.79 2.52
CA ARG A 74 10.61 -7.93 1.42
C ARG A 74 9.41 -7.51 0.60
N LEU A 75 9.34 -6.22 0.29
CA LEU A 75 8.40 -5.67 -0.67
C LEU A 75 9.18 -4.98 -1.79
N TYR A 76 8.92 -5.36 -3.04
CA TYR A 76 9.52 -4.72 -4.20
C TYR A 76 8.42 -4.08 -5.02
N LEU A 77 8.60 -2.82 -5.42
CA LEU A 77 7.67 -2.16 -6.31
C LEU A 77 8.38 -1.40 -7.40
N GLU A 78 7.81 -1.44 -8.60
CA GLU A 78 8.39 -0.83 -9.79
C GLU A 78 7.29 -0.26 -10.69
N GLY A 79 7.63 0.75 -11.47
CA GLY A 79 6.69 1.34 -12.41
C GLY A 79 7.26 2.55 -13.12
N ASN A 80 6.37 3.28 -13.80
CA ASN A 80 6.73 4.51 -14.48
C ASN A 80 6.14 5.71 -13.75
N TYR A 81 6.87 6.82 -13.75
CA TYR A 81 6.41 8.07 -13.16
C TYR A 81 6.54 9.24 -14.14
N LYS A 82 5.69 10.24 -13.93
CA LYS A 82 5.83 11.59 -14.48
C LYS A 82 5.42 12.56 -13.39
N ALA A 83 6.28 13.52 -13.06
CA ALA A 83 5.99 14.54 -12.07
C ALA A 83 5.91 15.93 -12.70
N ASP A 84 5.16 16.81 -12.05
CA ASP A 84 5.19 18.26 -12.23
C ASP A 84 5.35 18.86 -10.83
N MET A 85 6.56 19.34 -10.54
CA MET A 85 7.01 19.71 -9.21
C MET A 85 7.58 21.12 -9.21
N MET A 86 7.29 21.85 -8.15
CA MET A 86 8.00 23.05 -7.75
C MET A 86 8.81 22.69 -6.50
N ILE A 87 10.14 22.72 -6.60
CA ILE A 87 11.05 22.51 -5.46
C ILE A 87 11.71 23.86 -5.16
N ASN A 88 11.39 24.44 -4.02
CA ASN A 88 11.62 25.85 -3.72
C ASN A 88 11.08 26.74 -4.86
N GLU A 89 11.96 27.35 -5.66
CA GLU A 89 11.61 28.22 -6.80
C GLU A 89 11.87 27.54 -8.15
N VAL A 90 12.31 26.28 -8.16
CA VAL A 90 12.68 25.54 -9.36
C VAL A 90 11.54 24.64 -9.82
N LYS A 91 11.03 24.91 -11.02
CA LYS A 91 10.05 24.03 -11.67
C LYS A 91 10.74 22.87 -12.38
N MET A 92 10.28 21.65 -12.12
CA MET A 92 10.83 20.41 -12.67
C MET A 92 9.72 19.49 -13.16
N THR A 93 9.94 18.81 -14.28
CA THR A 93 8.96 17.85 -14.85
C THR A 93 9.58 16.48 -15.16
N PRO A 94 10.21 15.82 -14.17
CA PRO A 94 10.91 14.56 -14.42
C PRO A 94 9.94 13.46 -14.83
N LYS A 95 10.42 12.54 -15.67
CA LYS A 95 9.67 11.35 -16.09
C LYS A 95 10.63 10.20 -16.31
N GLY A 96 10.25 9.01 -15.88
CA GLY A 96 11.11 7.86 -16.03
C GLY A 96 10.54 6.61 -15.36
N TYR A 97 11.41 5.63 -15.21
CA TYR A 97 11.18 4.42 -14.46
C TYR A 97 11.63 4.61 -13.01
N PHE A 98 10.93 3.97 -12.09
CA PHE A 98 11.34 3.91 -10.69
C PHE A 98 11.20 2.47 -10.16
N ASN A 99 11.99 2.17 -9.14
CA ASN A 99 11.70 1.05 -8.26
C ASN A 99 12.03 1.38 -6.81
N VAL A 100 11.38 0.68 -5.89
CA VAL A 100 11.63 0.76 -4.46
C VAL A 100 11.68 -0.65 -3.91
N THR A 101 12.71 -0.95 -3.15
CA THR A 101 12.81 -2.16 -2.34
C THR A 101 12.68 -1.75 -0.88
N MET A 102 11.84 -2.47 -0.14
CA MET A 102 11.72 -2.36 1.32
C MET A 102 11.98 -3.73 1.92
N THR A 103 12.68 -3.78 3.06
CA THR A 103 12.92 -5.02 3.81
C THR A 103 12.57 -4.87 5.28
N ASP A 104 12.27 -5.99 5.91
CA ASP A 104 11.92 -6.10 7.33
C ASP A 104 10.78 -5.14 7.69
N LEU A 105 9.67 -5.25 6.95
CA LEU A 105 8.50 -4.42 7.19
C LEU A 105 7.63 -5.05 8.29
N VAL A 106 7.12 -4.19 9.17
CA VAL A 106 6.05 -4.52 10.11
C VAL A 106 4.88 -3.59 9.81
N LEU A 107 3.76 -4.17 9.42
CA LEU A 107 2.51 -3.46 9.12
C LEU A 107 1.56 -3.64 10.30
N SER A 108 1.36 -2.57 11.06
CA SER A 108 0.31 -2.48 12.06
C SER A 108 -0.93 -1.88 11.40
N SER A 109 -2.03 -2.63 11.36
CA SER A 109 -3.24 -2.19 10.68
C SER A 109 -4.47 -2.28 11.56
N GLN A 110 -5.39 -1.35 11.34
CA GLN A 110 -6.68 -1.28 12.01
C GLN A 110 -7.77 -1.18 10.96
N SER A 111 -8.82 -1.97 11.15
CA SER A 111 -10.01 -1.91 10.30
C SER A 111 -11.27 -1.84 11.16
N GLU A 112 -12.25 -1.11 10.64
CA GLU A 112 -13.61 -1.07 11.19
C GLU A 112 -14.55 -1.64 10.13
N GLY A 113 -15.62 -2.28 10.59
CA GLY A 113 -16.62 -2.87 9.72
C GLY A 113 -17.93 -3.13 10.44
N GLU A 114 -18.87 -3.67 9.69
CA GLU A 114 -20.20 -4.01 10.17
C GLU A 114 -20.63 -5.37 9.64
N LEU A 115 -21.41 -6.08 10.45
CA LEU A 115 -22.06 -7.32 10.08
C LEU A 115 -23.35 -7.02 9.34
N TYR A 116 -23.65 -7.84 8.35
CA TYR A 116 -24.92 -7.79 7.62
C TYR A 116 -25.38 -9.20 7.23
N GLU A 117 -26.69 -9.39 7.17
CA GLU A 117 -27.31 -10.65 6.76
C GLU A 117 -27.51 -10.69 5.25
N ARG A 118 -27.21 -11.84 4.64
CA ARG A 118 -27.51 -12.15 3.24
C ARG A 118 -27.74 -13.65 3.09
N ASP A 119 -28.87 -14.04 2.51
CA ASP A 119 -29.24 -15.44 2.26
C ASP A 119 -29.19 -16.33 3.52
N GLY A 120 -29.56 -15.78 4.68
CA GLY A 120 -29.56 -16.49 5.97
C GLY A 120 -28.18 -16.69 6.61
N HIS A 121 -27.17 -15.99 6.11
CA HIS A 121 -25.81 -15.99 6.63
C HIS A 121 -25.34 -14.58 6.99
N THR A 122 -24.54 -14.48 8.04
CA THR A 122 -23.90 -13.23 8.44
C THR A 122 -22.60 -13.03 7.65
N TYR A 123 -22.34 -11.81 7.17
CA TYR A 123 -21.13 -11.42 6.46
C TYR A 123 -20.51 -10.16 7.06
N LEU A 124 -19.19 -10.01 6.91
CA LEU A 124 -18.46 -8.81 7.32
C LEU A 124 -18.29 -7.85 6.13
N ARG A 125 -18.60 -6.57 6.34
CA ARG A 125 -18.23 -5.48 5.44
C ARG A 125 -17.30 -4.53 6.16
N LEU A 126 -16.06 -4.40 5.69
CA LEU A 126 -15.15 -3.37 6.15
C LEU A 126 -15.57 -2.00 5.61
N THR A 127 -15.62 -1.02 6.49
CA THR A 127 -15.99 0.37 6.19
C THR A 127 -14.79 1.30 6.22
N LYS A 128 -13.73 0.94 6.95
CA LYS A 128 -12.53 1.75 7.12
C LYS A 128 -11.29 0.91 7.30
N PHE A 129 -10.16 1.40 6.80
CA PHE A 129 -8.87 0.74 6.97
C PHE A 129 -7.74 1.76 7.09
N ASN A 130 -6.91 1.58 8.10
CA ASN A 130 -5.68 2.34 8.27
C ASN A 130 -4.52 1.39 8.57
N PHE A 131 -3.32 1.80 8.19
CA PHE A 131 -2.11 1.07 8.56
C PHE A 131 -0.91 1.99 8.74
N GLU A 132 0.03 1.51 9.53
CA GLU A 132 1.27 2.18 9.88
C GLU A 132 2.41 1.21 9.58
N PRO A 133 3.16 1.42 8.49
CA PRO A 133 4.33 0.62 8.16
C PRO A 133 5.55 1.11 8.93
N GLU A 134 6.16 0.21 9.66
CA GLU A 134 7.54 0.30 10.11
C GLU A 134 8.43 -0.43 9.11
N ILE A 135 9.55 0.17 8.75
CA ILE A 135 10.44 -0.33 7.70
C ILE A 135 11.86 -0.42 8.25
N GLY A 136 12.46 -1.61 8.15
CA GLY A 136 13.85 -1.85 8.51
C GLY A 136 14.80 -1.11 7.59
N ASP A 137 14.72 -1.38 6.28
CA ASP A 137 15.51 -0.70 5.25
C ASP A 137 14.72 -0.40 3.96
N MET A 138 15.14 0.63 3.23
CA MET A 138 14.54 1.05 1.97
C MET A 138 15.60 1.51 0.97
N HIS A 139 15.52 0.99 -0.26
CA HIS A 139 16.32 1.44 -1.38
C HIS A 139 15.41 1.94 -2.50
N ILE A 140 15.71 3.12 -3.03
CA ILE A 140 14.93 3.83 -4.05
C ILE A 140 15.81 4.07 -5.27
N TYR A 141 15.28 3.73 -6.45
CA TYR A 141 15.85 4.11 -7.73
C TYR A 141 14.82 4.89 -8.54
N ALA A 142 15.27 5.95 -9.21
CA ALA A 142 14.49 6.68 -10.19
C ALA A 142 15.40 7.20 -11.31
N SER A 143 15.04 6.89 -12.55
CA SER A 143 15.75 7.40 -13.74
C SER A 143 15.26 8.80 -14.11
N ASN A 144 16.14 9.66 -14.60
CA ASN A 144 15.78 10.97 -15.17
C ASN A 144 15.06 11.91 -14.17
N LEU A 145 15.53 11.95 -12.91
CA LEU A 145 15.17 12.99 -11.97
C LEU A 145 15.66 14.36 -12.46
N VAL A 146 16.85 14.37 -13.08
CA VAL A 146 17.48 15.51 -13.74
C VAL A 146 18.13 15.06 -15.05
N PRO A 147 18.41 15.99 -16.00
CA PRO A 147 19.05 15.64 -17.27
C PRO A 147 20.50 15.15 -17.13
N ASP A 148 21.25 15.67 -16.15
CA ASP A 148 22.65 15.31 -15.93
C ASP A 148 22.76 13.96 -15.18
N PRO A 149 23.38 12.92 -15.76
CA PRO A 149 23.48 11.61 -15.13
C PRO A 149 24.30 11.57 -13.84
N ALA A 150 25.36 12.37 -13.74
CA ALA A 150 26.19 12.44 -12.54
C ALA A 150 25.42 13.10 -11.39
N LEU A 151 24.70 14.18 -11.68
CA LEU A 151 23.82 14.81 -10.70
C LEU A 151 22.66 13.89 -10.30
N ASN A 152 22.08 13.13 -11.25
CA ASN A 152 21.04 12.16 -10.95
C ASN A 152 21.55 11.10 -9.96
N ALA A 153 22.78 10.58 -10.14
CA ALA A 153 23.38 9.63 -9.21
C ALA A 153 23.57 10.24 -7.82
N VAL A 154 24.10 11.47 -7.73
CA VAL A 154 24.25 12.18 -6.44
C VAL A 154 22.91 12.38 -5.73
N ILE A 155 21.84 12.74 -6.46
CA ILE A 155 20.50 12.87 -5.88
C ILE A 155 20.00 11.52 -5.36
N LEU A 156 20.19 10.44 -6.11
CA LEU A 156 19.78 9.09 -5.67
C LEU A 156 20.55 8.63 -4.44
N ASP A 157 21.86 8.87 -4.37
CA ASP A 157 22.67 8.55 -3.20
C ASP A 157 22.17 9.31 -1.97
N PHE A 158 21.88 10.61 -2.12
CA PHE A 158 21.28 11.40 -1.06
C PHE A 158 19.91 10.85 -0.63
N VAL A 159 19.02 10.55 -1.58
CA VAL A 159 17.70 9.99 -1.29
C VAL A 159 17.80 8.65 -0.55
N ASN A 160 18.73 7.79 -0.93
CA ASN A 160 18.96 6.51 -0.27
C ASN A 160 19.60 6.68 1.12
N GLN A 161 20.57 7.59 1.27
CA GLN A 161 21.17 7.90 2.57
C GLN A 161 20.16 8.46 3.58
N TYR A 162 19.17 9.24 3.09
CA TYR A 162 18.15 9.89 3.90
C TYR A 162 16.75 9.32 3.65
N TRP A 163 16.66 8.03 3.30
CA TRP A 163 15.41 7.40 2.88
C TRP A 163 14.32 7.52 3.95
N ARG A 164 14.68 7.49 5.24
CA ARG A 164 13.72 7.59 6.35
C ARG A 164 12.99 8.94 6.36
N GLN A 165 13.70 10.04 6.05
CA GLN A 165 13.11 11.37 5.95
C GLN A 165 12.23 11.48 4.70
N VAL A 166 12.72 10.97 3.57
CA VAL A 166 11.95 10.93 2.31
C VAL A 166 10.66 10.14 2.49
N TYR A 167 10.73 8.96 3.09
CA TYR A 167 9.59 8.10 3.39
C TYR A 167 8.54 8.80 4.26
N LYS A 168 8.96 9.49 5.33
CA LYS A 168 8.04 10.25 6.21
C LYS A 168 7.27 11.35 5.47
N ILE A 169 7.88 11.97 4.46
CA ILE A 169 7.22 13.00 3.63
C ILE A 169 6.23 12.36 2.65
N MET A 170 6.59 11.22 2.06
CA MET A 170 5.82 10.57 1.01
C MET A 170 4.66 9.73 1.52
N LEU A 171 4.82 9.02 2.65
CA LEU A 171 3.82 8.10 3.21
C LEU A 171 2.44 8.73 3.38
N PRO A 172 2.27 9.95 3.94
CA PRO A 172 0.96 10.57 4.07
C PRO A 172 0.28 10.84 2.73
N GLN A 173 1.07 11.13 1.68
CA GLN A 173 0.56 11.48 0.36
C GLN A 173 -0.01 10.27 -0.40
N THR A 174 0.39 9.06 -0.03
CA THR A 174 -0.08 7.82 -0.67
C THR A 174 -1.28 7.20 0.04
N ARG A 175 -1.67 7.70 1.23
CA ARG A 175 -2.77 7.13 2.04
C ARG A 175 -4.09 7.03 1.29
N SER A 176 -4.45 8.07 0.53
CA SER A 176 -5.69 8.12 -0.27
C SER A 176 -5.77 7.05 -1.35
N THR A 177 -4.64 6.41 -1.68
CA THR A 177 -4.56 5.35 -2.68
C THR A 177 -4.85 3.98 -2.10
N TRP A 178 -4.34 3.71 -0.90
CA TRP A 178 -4.30 2.35 -0.36
C TRP A 178 -5.60 1.96 0.33
N GLU A 179 -6.27 2.86 1.03
CA GLU A 179 -7.51 2.50 1.75
C GLU A 179 -8.63 2.02 0.81
N PRO A 180 -9.04 2.75 -0.25
CA PRO A 180 -10.11 2.28 -1.13
C PRO A 180 -9.76 0.97 -1.84
N MET A 181 -8.48 0.80 -2.17
CA MET A 181 -7.93 -0.38 -2.81
C MET A 181 -7.97 -1.60 -1.89
N PHE A 182 -7.52 -1.44 -0.65
CA PHE A 182 -7.58 -2.49 0.37
C PHE A 182 -9.02 -2.87 0.69
N LEU A 183 -9.90 -1.89 0.94
CA LEU A 183 -11.31 -2.13 1.21
C LEU A 183 -11.98 -2.88 0.06
N LYS A 184 -11.68 -2.54 -1.19
CA LYS A 184 -12.21 -3.26 -2.36
C LYS A 184 -11.79 -4.73 -2.38
N VAL A 185 -10.50 -5.02 -2.18
CA VAL A 185 -9.99 -6.39 -2.19
C VAL A 185 -10.56 -7.18 -1.01
N MET A 186 -10.47 -6.65 0.21
CA MET A 186 -10.92 -7.33 1.41
C MET A 186 -12.43 -7.53 1.45
N ASN A 187 -13.23 -6.56 1.00
CA ASN A 187 -14.68 -6.76 0.93
C ASN A 187 -15.08 -7.76 -0.15
N SER A 188 -14.31 -7.90 -1.24
CA SER A 188 -14.55 -8.99 -2.21
C SER A 188 -14.31 -10.36 -1.57
N PHE A 189 -13.28 -10.47 -0.73
CA PHE A 189 -13.00 -11.68 0.05
C PHE A 189 -14.07 -11.96 1.12
N PHE A 190 -14.41 -10.98 1.97
CA PHE A 190 -15.40 -11.17 3.03
C PHE A 190 -16.82 -11.32 2.51
N ALA A 191 -17.14 -10.82 1.31
CA ALA A 191 -18.43 -11.09 0.68
C ALA A 191 -18.55 -12.52 0.14
N ALA A 192 -17.43 -13.25 -0.02
CA ALA A 192 -17.43 -14.61 -0.54
C ALA A 192 -17.56 -15.69 0.54
N ILE A 193 -17.24 -15.36 1.79
CA ILE A 193 -17.15 -16.31 2.87
C ILE A 193 -18.02 -15.81 4.04
N PRO A 194 -19.05 -16.56 4.45
CA PRO A 194 -19.85 -16.21 5.62
C PRO A 194 -18.97 -15.99 6.85
N PHE A 195 -19.25 -14.90 7.57
CA PHE A 195 -18.57 -14.56 8.81
C PHE A 195 -18.73 -15.65 9.88
N ASP A 196 -19.86 -16.37 9.83
CA ASP A 196 -20.16 -17.54 10.67
C ASP A 196 -19.07 -18.62 10.67
N LEU A 197 -18.25 -18.68 9.61
CA LEU A 197 -17.16 -19.65 9.49
C LEU A 197 -15.86 -19.20 10.18
N PHE A 198 -15.71 -17.89 10.45
CA PHE A 198 -14.50 -17.32 11.06
C PHE A 198 -14.59 -17.24 12.58
N ILE A 199 -15.79 -17.13 13.15
CA ILE A 199 -16.01 -17.08 14.59
C ILE A 199 -16.83 -18.29 15.01
N LYS A 200 -16.26 -19.15 15.86
CA LYS A 200 -17.07 -20.14 16.58
C LYS A 200 -18.02 -19.38 17.50
N LYS A 201 -19.32 -19.53 17.30
CA LYS A 201 -20.32 -19.19 18.32
C LYS A 201 -19.99 -20.01 19.57
N ASN A 202 -19.62 -19.34 20.66
CA ASN A 202 -19.56 -19.96 21.98
C ASN A 202 -20.98 -20.26 22.47
#